data_AF-A0A8S1X3H2-F1
#
_entry.id   AF-A0A8S1X3H2-F1
#
_cell.length_a   1.000
_cell.length_b   1.000
_cell.length_c   1.000
_cell.angle_alpha   90.00
_cell.angle_beta   90.00
_cell.angle_gamma   90.00
#
_symmetry.space_group_name_H-M   'P 1'
#
loop_
_entity.id
_entity.type
_entity.pdbx_description
1 polymer ?
#
loop_
_entity_poly.entity_id
_entity_poly.type
_entity_poly.pdbx_seq_one_letter_code
_entity_poly.pdbx_strand_id
1 'polypeptide(L)'
;MNDPMVYSQQRAQTETNSLGFSQSLENLDTNSLKEDLNKSIELGRKKRKQLTLDNPEFNIKQEIEDEKQNIKVQTLIRRGIADALKIQELLKLKITAKDNNNQIHSLFRWCMLILYKENPEIYNWSEFRKQVLEKNNGQDLRNRLGYQSVIHITSLEGEKTKYLLNLKKPILEQNSKPEEVQHVLLKIFDIVEIIYKTHEHAKRINQLVDNLLMQESKIKQYKEEIDKVNQEIQVAKSSLKSLESKSLDDEIIQE
;
A
#
# COMPACT_ATOMS: atom_id res chain seq x y z
N MET A 1 63.10 26.24 46.28
CA MET A 1 62.70 25.84 47.64
C MET A 1 61.20 25.98 47.70
N ASN A 2 60.47 24.86 47.66
CA ASN A 2 59.01 24.86 47.79
C ASN A 2 58.67 24.18 49.12
N ASP A 3 58.00 24.92 49.99
CA ASP A 3 57.64 24.52 51.34
C ASP A 3 56.72 23.28 51.35
N PRO A 4 57.04 22.23 52.14
CA PRO A 4 56.20 21.05 52.28
C PRO A 4 54.89 21.30 53.05
N MET A 5 54.70 22.48 53.65
CA MET A 5 53.50 22.78 54.47
C MET A 5 52.25 23.20 53.68
N VAL A 6 52.37 23.61 52.41
CA VAL A 6 51.19 24.02 51.61
C VAL A 6 50.48 22.81 50.99
N TYR A 7 51.19 21.71 50.77
CA TYR A 7 50.64 20.48 50.18
C TYR A 7 49.72 19.68 51.12
N SER A 8 49.88 19.81 52.45
CA SER A 8 49.07 19.05 53.41
C SER A 8 47.67 19.64 53.64
N GLN A 9 47.51 20.97 53.56
CA GLN A 9 46.20 21.60 53.72
C GLN A 9 45.28 21.43 52.50
N GLN A 10 45.85 21.37 51.29
CA GLN A 10 45.07 21.11 50.07
C GLN A 10 44.55 19.66 50.01
N ARG A 11 45.33 18.65 50.46
CA ARG A 11 44.82 17.28 50.56
C ARG A 11 43.70 17.13 51.59
N ALA A 12 43.83 17.76 52.75
CA ALA A 12 42.79 17.71 53.79
C ALA A 12 41.46 18.35 53.34
N GLN A 13 41.49 19.44 52.55
CA GLN A 13 40.29 20.07 51.98
C GLN A 13 39.69 19.29 50.80
N THR A 14 40.50 18.57 50.03
CA THR A 14 40.00 17.75 48.91
C THR A 14 39.39 16.43 49.42
N GLU A 15 39.97 15.84 50.47
CA GLU A 15 39.44 14.63 51.10
C GLU A 15 38.13 14.90 51.86
N THR A 16 38.02 16.02 52.59
CA THR A 16 36.76 16.43 53.24
C THR A 16 35.64 16.77 52.25
N ASN A 17 35.97 17.37 51.09
CA ASN A 17 34.99 17.58 50.02
C ASN A 17 34.62 16.29 49.26
N SER A 18 35.51 15.29 49.20
CA SER A 18 35.20 13.97 48.60
C SER A 18 34.34 13.08 49.52
N LEU A 19 34.50 13.22 50.83
CA LEU A 19 33.71 12.51 51.84
C LEU A 19 32.30 13.11 51.98
N GLY A 20 32.16 14.44 51.87
CA GLY A 20 30.86 15.12 51.86
C GLY A 20 30.00 14.83 50.61
N PHE A 21 30.63 14.50 49.47
CA PHE A 21 29.94 14.09 48.25
C PHE A 21 29.61 12.59 48.22
N SER A 22 30.34 11.77 48.98
CA SER A 22 30.08 10.32 49.06
C SER A 22 28.93 9.98 50.01
N GLN A 23 28.70 10.79 51.05
CA GLN A 23 27.60 10.58 52.01
C GLN A 23 26.24 11.13 51.56
N SER A 24 26.16 11.84 50.43
CA SER A 24 24.89 12.38 49.91
C SER A 24 24.21 11.49 48.87
N LEU A 25 24.77 10.30 48.59
CA LEU A 25 24.22 9.30 47.66
C LEU A 25 23.56 8.10 48.36
N GLU A 26 23.68 7.97 49.69
CA GLU A 26 23.22 6.79 50.45
C GLU A 26 21.71 6.71 50.70
N ASN A 27 20.89 7.62 50.13
CA ASN A 27 19.42 7.54 50.22
C ASN A 27 18.72 7.91 48.92
N LEU A 28 19.28 7.53 47.76
CA LEU A 28 18.44 7.35 46.58
C LEU A 28 17.67 6.05 46.77
N ASP A 29 16.37 6.16 47.05
CA ASP A 29 15.45 5.02 47.02
C ASP A 29 15.56 4.36 45.64
N THR A 30 16.34 3.28 45.58
CA THR A 30 16.65 2.56 44.34
C THR A 30 15.37 1.98 43.74
N ASN A 31 14.34 1.73 44.54
CA ASN A 31 13.02 1.32 44.07
C ASN A 31 12.29 2.48 43.38
N SER A 32 12.34 3.69 43.95
CA SER A 32 11.82 4.90 43.30
C SER A 32 12.49 5.16 41.94
N LEU A 33 13.82 5.03 41.87
CA LEU A 33 14.57 5.20 40.63
C LEU A 33 14.25 4.12 39.58
N LYS A 34 14.07 2.86 40.01
CA LYS A 34 13.60 1.74 39.15
C LYS A 34 12.19 2.00 38.63
N GLU A 35 11.29 2.54 39.46
CA GLU A 35 9.93 2.89 39.07
C GLU A 35 9.90 4.03 38.03
N ASP A 36 10.71 5.07 38.24
CA ASP A 36 10.83 6.19 37.30
C ASP A 36 11.39 5.76 35.94
N LEU A 37 12.40 4.89 35.92
CA LEU A 37 12.93 4.32 34.69
C LEU A 37 11.90 3.46 33.95
N ASN A 38 11.13 2.65 34.67
CA ASN A 38 10.03 1.87 34.09
C ASN A 38 8.93 2.75 33.49
N LYS A 39 8.53 3.81 34.20
CA LYS A 39 7.58 4.82 33.69
C LYS A 39 8.12 5.51 32.43
N SER A 40 9.39 5.89 32.42
CA SER A 40 10.05 6.51 31.27
C SER A 40 10.08 5.58 30.04
N ILE A 41 10.39 4.29 30.23
CA ILE A 41 10.32 3.29 29.16
C ILE A 41 8.89 3.15 28.61
N GLU A 42 7.87 3.12 29.47
CA GLU A 42 6.48 3.02 29.05
C GLU A 42 6.02 4.26 28.27
N LEU A 43 6.34 5.46 28.78
CA LEU A 43 6.05 6.73 28.11
C LEU A 43 6.75 6.81 26.75
N GLY A 44 8.03 6.42 26.67
CA GLY A 44 8.77 6.33 25.42
C GLY A 44 8.11 5.36 24.42
N ARG A 45 7.67 4.19 24.87
CA ARG A 45 6.95 3.22 24.02
C ARG A 45 5.64 3.80 23.49
N LYS A 46 4.87 4.52 24.33
CA LYS A 46 3.63 5.20 23.92
C LYS A 46 3.93 6.29 22.89
N LYS A 47 4.91 7.15 23.13
CA LYS A 47 5.33 8.21 22.20
C LYS A 47 5.78 7.63 20.86
N ARG A 48 6.61 6.58 20.86
CA ARG A 48 7.04 5.90 19.64
C ARG A 48 5.87 5.34 18.83
N LYS A 49 4.90 4.72 19.50
CA LYS A 49 3.71 4.17 18.84
C LYS A 49 2.89 5.30 18.21
N GLN A 50 2.70 6.40 18.92
CA GLN A 50 2.01 7.58 18.42
C GLN A 50 2.71 8.16 17.18
N LEU A 51 4.02 8.42 17.27
CA LEU A 51 4.82 8.91 16.14
C LEU A 51 4.77 7.98 14.92
N THR A 52 4.70 6.66 15.13
CA THR A 52 4.58 5.69 14.02
C THR A 52 3.22 5.81 13.32
N LEU A 53 2.13 5.99 14.07
CA LEU A 53 0.78 6.13 13.52
C LEU A 53 0.56 7.50 12.86
N ASP A 54 1.20 8.53 13.41
CA ASP A 54 1.15 9.90 12.89
C ASP A 54 2.08 10.11 11.68
N ASN A 55 3.05 9.20 11.48
CA ASN A 55 3.95 9.23 10.33
C ASN A 55 3.14 9.06 9.03
N PRO A 56 3.13 10.06 8.12
CA PRO A 56 2.39 9.95 6.86
C PRO A 56 2.77 8.73 6.02
N GLU A 57 4.02 8.25 6.14
CA GLU A 57 4.48 7.05 5.46
C GLU A 57 3.67 5.81 5.83
N PHE A 58 3.26 5.67 7.10
CA PHE A 58 2.50 4.52 7.56
C PHE A 58 1.11 4.48 6.90
N ASN A 59 0.36 5.59 7.02
CA ASN A 59 -0.99 5.71 6.46
C ASN A 59 -0.99 5.55 4.94
N ILE A 60 -0.06 6.21 4.24
CA ILE A 60 0.03 6.11 2.78
C ILE A 60 0.42 4.70 2.33
N LYS A 61 1.34 4.02 3.02
CA LYS A 61 1.69 2.62 2.70
C LYS A 61 0.52 1.67 2.93
N GLN A 62 -0.28 1.91 3.97
CA GLN A 62 -1.49 1.14 4.22
C GLN A 62 -2.51 1.32 3.10
N GLU A 63 -2.80 2.58 2.70
CA GLU A 63 -3.68 2.86 1.56
C GLU A 63 -3.19 2.18 0.27
N ILE A 64 -1.87 2.22 -0.02
CA ILE A 64 -1.31 1.53 -1.19
C ILE A 64 -1.57 0.01 -1.14
N GLU A 65 -1.46 -0.62 0.03
CA GLU A 65 -1.71 -2.06 0.14
C GLU A 65 -3.19 -2.40 -0.01
N ASP A 66 -4.08 -1.56 0.53
CA ASP A 66 -5.53 -1.71 0.35
C ASP A 66 -5.91 -1.60 -1.14
N GLU A 67 -5.35 -0.63 -1.87
CA GLU A 67 -5.55 -0.50 -3.32
C GLU A 67 -5.02 -1.71 -4.11
N LYS A 68 -3.85 -2.25 -3.75
CA LYS A 68 -3.33 -3.49 -4.35
C LYS A 68 -4.24 -4.68 -4.08
N GLN A 69 -4.81 -4.76 -2.88
CA GLN A 69 -5.74 -5.83 -2.52
C GLN A 69 -7.05 -5.70 -3.31
N ASN A 70 -7.56 -4.48 -3.51
CA ASN A 70 -8.69 -4.22 -4.40
C ASN A 70 -8.41 -4.72 -5.82
N ILE A 71 -7.25 -4.41 -6.39
CA ILE A 71 -6.85 -4.90 -7.73
C ILE A 71 -6.83 -6.44 -7.80
N LYS A 72 -6.31 -7.11 -6.76
CA LYS A 72 -6.31 -8.59 -6.69
C LYS A 72 -7.74 -9.15 -6.68
N VAL A 73 -8.62 -8.60 -5.84
CA VAL A 73 -10.03 -9.02 -5.75
C VAL A 73 -10.75 -8.80 -7.08
N GLN A 74 -10.62 -7.61 -7.67
CA GLN A 74 -11.17 -7.28 -8.99
C GLN A 74 -10.70 -8.28 -10.06
N THR A 75 -9.40 -8.61 -10.07
CA THR A 75 -8.83 -9.59 -11.02
C THR A 75 -9.45 -10.98 -10.86
N LEU A 76 -9.69 -11.44 -9.62
CA LEU A 76 -10.32 -12.73 -9.34
C LEU A 76 -11.78 -12.76 -9.81
N ILE A 77 -12.56 -11.71 -9.52
CA ILE A 77 -13.94 -11.58 -9.98
C ILE A 77 -13.99 -11.59 -11.51
N ARG A 78 -13.10 -10.83 -12.17
CA ARG A 78 -13.01 -10.77 -13.63
C ARG A 78 -12.78 -12.14 -14.25
N ARG A 79 -11.86 -12.94 -13.68
CA ARG A 79 -11.59 -14.32 -14.14
C ARG A 79 -12.83 -15.19 -13.99
N GLY A 80 -13.50 -15.14 -12.83
CA GLY A 80 -14.73 -15.89 -12.59
C GLY A 80 -15.83 -15.55 -13.60
N ILE A 81 -16.01 -14.27 -13.94
CA ILE A 81 -16.96 -13.84 -14.97
C ILE A 81 -16.53 -14.37 -16.35
N ALA A 82 -15.25 -14.20 -16.70
CA ALA A 82 -14.72 -14.66 -17.98
C ALA A 82 -14.84 -16.18 -18.16
N ASP A 83 -14.76 -16.96 -17.08
CA ASP A 83 -14.89 -18.40 -17.15
C ASP A 83 -16.31 -18.87 -17.46
N ALA A 84 -17.32 -18.10 -17.03
CA ALA A 84 -18.72 -18.36 -17.32
C ALA A 84 -19.17 -17.84 -18.70
N LEU A 85 -18.32 -17.12 -19.43
CA LEU A 85 -18.68 -16.53 -20.73
C LEU A 85 -18.85 -17.59 -21.83
N LYS A 86 -20.03 -17.64 -22.41
CA LYS A 86 -20.31 -18.35 -23.67
C LYS A 86 -20.01 -17.45 -24.87
N ILE A 87 -18.73 -17.15 -25.12
CA ILE A 87 -18.30 -16.21 -26.19
C ILE A 87 -18.90 -16.54 -27.57
N GLN A 88 -19.13 -17.83 -27.85
CA GLN A 88 -19.72 -18.28 -29.12
C GLN A 88 -21.11 -17.71 -29.40
N GLU A 89 -21.87 -17.32 -28.37
CA GLU A 89 -23.18 -16.70 -28.55
C GLU A 89 -23.07 -15.38 -29.32
N LEU A 90 -21.94 -14.65 -29.22
CA LEU A 90 -21.71 -13.42 -29.98
C LEU A 90 -21.74 -13.62 -31.50
N LEU A 91 -21.54 -14.84 -32.01
CA LEU A 91 -21.67 -15.13 -33.45
C LEU A 91 -23.12 -14.97 -33.96
N LYS A 92 -24.10 -14.96 -33.05
CA LYS A 92 -25.52 -14.72 -33.37
C LYS A 92 -25.84 -13.23 -33.58
N LEU A 93 -24.88 -12.34 -33.34
CA LEU A 93 -25.04 -10.91 -33.61
C LEU A 93 -25.29 -10.65 -35.11
N LYS A 94 -26.38 -9.94 -35.42
CA LYS A 94 -26.78 -9.59 -36.78
C LYS A 94 -26.25 -8.23 -37.20
N ILE A 95 -24.93 -8.06 -37.17
CA ILE A 95 -24.26 -6.82 -37.57
C ILE A 95 -23.77 -6.98 -39.01
N THR A 96 -24.02 -5.99 -39.85
CA THR A 96 -23.48 -5.96 -41.23
C THR A 96 -22.24 -5.08 -41.28
N ALA A 97 -21.30 -5.35 -42.18
CA ALA A 97 -20.09 -4.53 -42.34
C ALA A 97 -20.36 -3.06 -42.73
N LYS A 98 -21.60 -2.75 -43.16
CA LYS A 98 -22.04 -1.39 -43.52
C LYS A 98 -22.73 -0.65 -42.37
N ASP A 99 -22.99 -1.33 -41.25
CA ASP A 99 -23.74 -0.81 -40.11
C ASP A 99 -22.84 0.02 -39.16
N ASN A 100 -22.15 1.02 -39.72
CA ASN A 100 -21.21 1.86 -38.97
C ASN A 100 -21.87 2.66 -37.82
N ASN A 101 -23.20 2.76 -37.83
CA ASN A 101 -23.98 3.45 -36.79
C ASN A 101 -24.26 2.55 -35.57
N ASN A 102 -23.98 1.25 -35.66
CA ASN A 102 -24.20 0.33 -34.56
C ASN A 102 -23.16 0.53 -33.46
N GLN A 103 -23.63 0.90 -32.27
CA GLN A 103 -22.73 1.28 -31.17
C GLN A 103 -21.88 0.11 -30.66
N ILE A 104 -22.28 -1.13 -30.96
CA ILE A 104 -21.50 -2.32 -30.58
C ILE A 104 -20.12 -2.35 -31.25
N HIS A 105 -19.92 -1.65 -32.38
CA HIS A 105 -18.60 -1.49 -32.97
C HIS A 105 -17.61 -0.83 -32.01
N SER A 106 -18.07 0.06 -31.13
CA SER A 106 -17.25 0.66 -30.08
C SER A 106 -16.69 -0.37 -29.11
N LEU A 107 -17.48 -1.40 -28.77
CA LEU A 107 -17.02 -2.50 -27.91
C LEU A 107 -15.91 -3.31 -28.59
N PHE A 108 -16.08 -3.64 -29.88
CA PHE A 108 -15.07 -4.44 -30.60
C PHE A 108 -13.78 -3.67 -30.84
N ARG A 109 -13.90 -2.38 -31.21
CA ARG A 109 -12.75 -1.47 -31.30
C ARG A 109 -12.02 -1.37 -29.96
N TRP A 110 -12.77 -1.26 -28.86
CA TRP A 110 -12.19 -1.26 -27.53
C TRP A 110 -11.46 -2.57 -27.21
N CYS A 111 -12.03 -3.73 -27.58
CA CYS A 111 -11.33 -5.01 -27.42
C CYS A 111 -9.99 -5.01 -28.17
N MET A 112 -9.97 -4.57 -29.43
CA MET A 112 -8.73 -4.50 -30.22
C MET A 112 -7.69 -3.57 -29.59
N LEU A 113 -8.12 -2.40 -29.13
CA LEU A 113 -7.24 -1.42 -28.50
C LEU A 113 -6.69 -1.93 -27.16
N ILE A 114 -7.55 -2.39 -26.24
CA ILE A 114 -7.17 -2.68 -24.86
C ILE A 114 -6.56 -4.07 -24.71
N LEU A 115 -7.17 -5.07 -25.35
CA LEU A 115 -6.82 -6.48 -25.17
C LEU A 115 -5.79 -6.95 -26.21
N TYR A 116 -5.90 -6.50 -27.46
CA TYR A 116 -4.97 -6.90 -28.52
C TYR A 116 -3.81 -5.92 -28.70
N LYS A 117 -3.93 -4.69 -28.17
CA LYS A 117 -2.95 -3.60 -28.36
C LYS A 117 -2.74 -3.28 -29.84
N GLU A 118 -3.82 -3.28 -30.59
CA GLU A 118 -3.84 -3.02 -32.03
C GLU A 118 -4.61 -1.74 -32.37
N ASN A 119 -4.39 -1.21 -33.57
CA ASN A 119 -5.13 -0.05 -34.05
C ASN A 119 -6.61 -0.43 -34.27
N PRO A 120 -7.58 0.19 -33.57
CA PRO A 120 -8.99 -0.17 -33.72
C PRO A 120 -9.60 0.26 -35.06
N GLU A 121 -9.03 1.25 -35.74
CA GLU A 121 -9.60 1.84 -36.97
C GLU A 121 -9.44 0.93 -38.19
N ILE A 122 -8.50 -0.02 -38.16
CA ILE A 122 -8.29 -0.97 -39.26
C ILE A 122 -9.28 -2.15 -39.21
N TYR A 123 -10.04 -2.31 -38.11
CA TYR A 123 -10.93 -3.45 -37.91
C TYR A 123 -12.39 -3.13 -38.28
N ASN A 124 -12.93 -3.96 -39.18
CA ASN A 124 -14.37 -4.04 -39.44
C ASN A 124 -14.95 -5.30 -38.78
N TRP A 125 -16.29 -5.36 -38.65
CA TRP A 125 -16.96 -6.48 -37.98
C TRP A 125 -16.70 -7.84 -38.63
N SER A 126 -16.64 -7.90 -39.96
CA SER A 126 -16.37 -9.15 -40.67
C SER A 126 -15.02 -9.73 -40.26
N GLU A 127 -13.99 -8.88 -40.17
CA GLU A 127 -12.66 -9.30 -39.78
C GLU A 127 -12.60 -9.68 -38.30
N PHE A 128 -13.20 -8.87 -37.42
CA PHE A 128 -13.27 -9.19 -35.99
C PHE A 128 -13.97 -10.53 -35.77
N ARG A 129 -15.13 -10.75 -36.39
CA ARG A 129 -15.87 -12.01 -36.29
C ARG A 129 -14.99 -13.20 -36.69
N LYS A 130 -14.32 -13.13 -37.84
CA LYS A 130 -13.50 -14.23 -38.35
C LYS A 130 -12.25 -14.47 -37.50
N GLN A 131 -11.49 -13.42 -37.21
CA GLN A 131 -10.18 -13.55 -36.53
C GLN A 131 -10.29 -13.75 -35.02
N VAL A 132 -11.34 -13.21 -34.40
CA VAL A 132 -11.49 -13.16 -32.95
C VAL A 132 -12.56 -14.12 -32.43
N LEU A 133 -13.74 -14.20 -33.07
CA LEU A 133 -14.86 -15.01 -32.55
C LEU A 133 -14.90 -16.44 -33.13
N GLU A 134 -14.67 -16.59 -34.43
CA GLU A 134 -14.70 -17.89 -35.12
C GLU A 134 -13.40 -18.66 -34.91
N LYS A 135 -12.25 -17.98 -34.96
CA LYS A 135 -10.95 -18.60 -34.69
C LYS A 135 -10.90 -19.18 -33.28
N ASN A 136 -10.54 -20.46 -33.18
CA ASN A 136 -10.46 -21.21 -31.92
C ASN A 136 -11.70 -21.03 -31.03
N ASN A 137 -12.88 -20.88 -31.65
CA ASN A 137 -14.13 -20.65 -30.95
C ASN A 137 -14.04 -19.49 -29.93
N GLY A 138 -13.34 -18.41 -30.26
CA GLY A 138 -13.29 -17.20 -29.44
C GLY A 138 -12.60 -17.38 -28.09
N GLN A 139 -11.88 -18.49 -27.90
CA GLN A 139 -11.19 -18.78 -26.66
C GLN A 139 -10.08 -17.76 -26.37
N ASP A 140 -9.43 -17.21 -27.41
CA ASP A 140 -8.43 -16.15 -27.22
C ASP A 140 -9.05 -14.89 -26.61
N LEU A 141 -10.21 -14.46 -27.11
CA LEU A 141 -10.94 -13.32 -26.55
C LEU A 141 -11.33 -13.57 -25.10
N ARG A 142 -11.88 -14.76 -24.79
CA ARG A 142 -12.22 -15.14 -23.41
C ARG A 142 -10.98 -15.08 -22.50
N ASN A 143 -9.85 -15.63 -22.95
CA ASN A 143 -8.61 -15.63 -22.20
C ASN A 143 -8.11 -14.21 -21.94
N ARG A 144 -8.15 -13.33 -22.94
CA ARG A 144 -7.74 -11.93 -22.77
C ARG A 144 -8.65 -11.17 -21.82
N LEU A 145 -9.96 -11.34 -21.94
CA LEU A 145 -10.94 -10.72 -21.04
C LEU A 145 -10.71 -11.11 -19.57
N GLY A 146 -10.39 -12.37 -19.28
CA GLY A 146 -10.21 -12.86 -17.92
C GLY A 146 -8.81 -12.70 -17.35
N TYR A 147 -7.78 -12.95 -18.16
CA TYR A 147 -6.45 -13.31 -17.66
C TYR A 147 -5.35 -12.34 -18.06
N GLN A 148 -5.55 -11.52 -19.10
CA GLN A 148 -4.56 -10.50 -19.48
C GLN A 148 -4.42 -9.44 -18.38
N SER A 149 -3.18 -9.02 -18.11
CA SER A 149 -2.95 -7.90 -17.20
C SER A 149 -3.52 -6.61 -17.79
N VAL A 150 -4.31 -5.89 -16.98
CA VAL A 150 -4.94 -4.60 -17.36
C VAL A 150 -4.52 -3.46 -16.44
N ILE A 151 -3.54 -3.71 -15.57
CA ILE A 151 -3.03 -2.70 -14.61
C ILE A 151 -2.34 -1.55 -15.35
N HIS A 152 -1.83 -1.82 -16.56
CA HIS A 152 -1.05 -0.87 -17.35
C HIS A 152 -1.84 -0.18 -18.47
N ILE A 153 -3.16 -0.03 -18.34
CA ILE A 153 -3.87 0.80 -19.32
C ILE A 153 -3.48 2.27 -19.14
N THR A 154 -3.22 2.95 -20.25
CA THR A 154 -2.84 4.37 -20.26
C THR A 154 -4.02 5.26 -19.87
N SER A 155 -3.79 6.53 -19.53
CA SER A 155 -4.88 7.48 -19.22
C SER A 155 -5.86 7.64 -20.38
N LEU A 156 -5.37 7.68 -21.62
CA LEU A 156 -6.23 7.77 -22.81
C LEU A 156 -7.09 6.50 -22.99
N GLU A 157 -6.49 5.33 -22.75
CA GLU A 157 -7.22 4.06 -22.75
C GLU A 157 -8.27 4.01 -21.63
N GLY A 158 -7.98 4.59 -20.47
CA GLY A 158 -8.93 4.78 -19.37
C GLY A 158 -10.13 5.61 -19.78
N GLU A 159 -9.93 6.77 -20.42
CA GLU A 159 -11.02 7.62 -20.93
C GLU A 159 -11.86 6.91 -22.00
N LYS A 160 -11.23 6.18 -22.91
CA LYS A 160 -11.95 5.36 -23.91
C LYS A 160 -12.77 4.25 -23.26
N THR A 161 -12.26 3.63 -22.20
CA THR A 161 -12.97 2.61 -21.43
C THR A 161 -14.17 3.21 -20.69
N LYS A 162 -13.99 4.38 -20.06
CA LYS A 162 -15.07 5.14 -19.42
C LYS A 162 -16.18 5.52 -20.42
N TYR A 163 -15.78 6.00 -21.60
CA TYR A 163 -16.71 6.31 -22.67
C TYR A 163 -17.50 5.06 -23.12
N LEU A 164 -16.83 3.92 -23.30
CA LEU A 164 -17.51 2.66 -23.64
C LEU A 164 -18.54 2.27 -22.57
N LEU A 165 -18.24 2.45 -21.28
CA LEU A 165 -19.20 2.16 -20.21
C LEU A 165 -20.47 3.02 -20.30
N ASN A 166 -20.36 4.27 -20.76
CA ASN A 166 -21.55 5.11 -21.03
C ASN A 166 -22.42 4.58 -22.17
N LEU A 167 -21.84 3.77 -23.08
CA LEU A 167 -22.55 3.10 -24.16
C LEU A 167 -23.16 1.74 -23.75
N LYS A 168 -22.96 1.27 -22.51
CA LYS A 168 -23.47 -0.03 -22.02
C LYS A 168 -24.98 -0.18 -22.30
N LYS A 169 -25.77 0.78 -21.81
CA LYS A 169 -27.24 0.76 -21.95
C LYS A 169 -27.69 0.70 -23.42
N PRO A 170 -27.32 1.65 -24.29
CA PRO A 170 -27.80 1.62 -25.67
C PRO A 170 -27.28 0.40 -26.46
N ILE A 171 -26.06 -0.10 -26.19
CA ILE A 171 -25.57 -1.34 -26.81
C ILE A 171 -26.43 -2.55 -26.39
N LEU A 172 -26.76 -2.67 -25.11
CA LEU A 172 -27.60 -3.77 -24.61
C LEU A 172 -29.05 -3.69 -25.10
N GLU A 173 -29.58 -2.49 -25.31
CA GLU A 173 -30.92 -2.26 -25.86
C GLU A 173 -30.99 -2.62 -27.35
N GLN A 174 -30.02 -2.14 -28.14
CA GLN A 174 -29.90 -2.45 -29.57
C GLN A 174 -29.67 -3.94 -29.84
N ASN A 175 -29.02 -4.64 -28.92
CA ASN A 175 -28.68 -6.06 -29.02
C ASN A 175 -29.43 -6.91 -27.97
N SER A 176 -30.67 -6.52 -27.69
CA SER A 176 -31.53 -7.18 -26.69
C SER A 176 -32.00 -8.59 -27.10
N LYS A 177 -31.89 -8.94 -28.39
CA LYS A 177 -32.21 -10.27 -28.90
C LYS A 177 -31.09 -10.81 -29.80
N PRO A 178 -30.78 -12.11 -29.71
CA PRO A 178 -31.35 -13.09 -28.79
C PRO A 178 -30.86 -12.89 -27.33
N GLU A 179 -31.61 -13.38 -26.34
CA GLU A 179 -31.34 -13.13 -24.91
C GLU A 179 -29.95 -13.63 -24.47
N GLU A 180 -29.47 -14.72 -25.08
CA GLU A 180 -28.16 -15.28 -24.81
C GLU A 180 -27.04 -14.30 -25.20
N VAL A 181 -27.21 -13.58 -26.31
CA VAL A 181 -26.27 -12.52 -26.73
C VAL A 181 -26.29 -11.38 -25.73
N GLN A 182 -27.48 -10.94 -25.32
CA GLN A 182 -27.62 -9.85 -24.35
C GLN A 182 -26.93 -10.22 -23.02
N HIS A 183 -27.10 -11.46 -22.56
CA HIS A 183 -26.45 -11.95 -21.34
C HIS A 183 -24.92 -11.93 -21.47
N VAL A 184 -24.39 -12.39 -22.59
CA VAL A 184 -22.93 -12.38 -22.84
C VAL A 184 -22.39 -10.95 -22.92
N LEU A 185 -23.09 -10.04 -23.60
CA LEU A 185 -22.71 -8.62 -23.66
C LEU A 185 -22.72 -7.98 -22.27
N LEU A 186 -23.74 -8.26 -21.46
CA LEU A 186 -23.81 -7.77 -20.08
C LEU A 186 -22.58 -8.19 -19.28
N LYS A 187 -22.20 -9.47 -19.35
CA LYS A 187 -21.02 -10.01 -18.66
C LYS A 187 -19.70 -9.44 -19.19
N ILE A 188 -19.61 -9.16 -20.49
CA ILE A 188 -18.45 -8.44 -21.06
C ILE A 188 -18.39 -7.02 -20.49
N PHE A 189 -19.50 -6.31 -20.38
CA PHE A 189 -19.52 -4.99 -19.76
C PHE A 189 -19.17 -5.01 -18.27
N ASP A 190 -19.56 -6.05 -17.55
CA ASP A 190 -19.13 -6.24 -16.16
C ASP A 190 -17.58 -6.38 -16.09
N ILE A 191 -16.98 -7.10 -17.03
CA ILE A 191 -15.51 -7.18 -17.17
C ILE A 191 -14.89 -5.81 -17.54
N VAL A 192 -15.49 -5.07 -18.48
CA VAL A 192 -15.02 -3.71 -18.85
C VAL A 192 -15.04 -2.79 -17.63
N GLU A 193 -16.09 -2.85 -16.81
CA GLU A 193 -16.20 -2.06 -15.58
C GLU A 193 -15.12 -2.43 -14.57
N ILE A 194 -14.83 -3.72 -14.41
CA ILE A 194 -13.75 -4.20 -13.55
C ILE A 194 -12.38 -3.73 -14.05
N ILE A 195 -12.16 -3.73 -15.37
CA ILE A 195 -10.93 -3.21 -15.98
C ILE A 195 -10.78 -1.71 -15.69
N TYR A 196 -11.85 -0.94 -15.81
CA TYR A 196 -11.83 0.49 -15.49
C TYR A 196 -11.58 0.74 -13.99
N LYS A 197 -12.23 0.00 -13.08
CA LYS A 197 -11.96 0.10 -11.64
C LYS A 197 -10.50 -0.22 -11.31
N THR A 198 -9.95 -1.28 -11.92
CA THR A 198 -8.54 -1.66 -11.76
C THR A 198 -7.60 -0.54 -12.18
N HIS A 199 -7.92 0.18 -13.26
CA HIS A 199 -7.16 1.35 -13.68
C HIS A 199 -7.23 2.50 -12.67
N GLU A 200 -8.40 2.80 -12.12
CA GLU A 200 -8.56 3.87 -11.12
C GLU A 200 -7.78 3.54 -9.84
N HIS A 201 -7.80 2.28 -9.39
CA HIS A 201 -6.96 1.82 -8.27
C HIS A 201 -5.46 1.98 -8.58
N ALA A 202 -5.01 1.59 -9.78
CA ALA A 202 -3.61 1.76 -10.19
C ALA A 202 -3.19 3.24 -10.25
N LYS A 203 -4.08 4.10 -10.73
CA LYS A 203 -3.89 5.56 -10.75
C LYS A 203 -3.80 6.12 -9.33
N ARG A 204 -4.65 5.67 -8.40
CA ARG A 204 -4.60 6.05 -7.00
C ARG A 204 -3.28 5.64 -6.34
N ILE A 205 -2.78 4.43 -6.62
CA ILE A 205 -1.46 3.99 -6.14
C ILE A 205 -0.36 4.95 -6.62
N ASN A 206 -0.35 5.33 -7.89
CA ASN A 206 0.66 6.26 -8.41
C ASN A 206 0.58 7.63 -7.71
N GLN A 207 -0.63 8.17 -7.49
CA GLN A 207 -0.82 9.40 -6.73
C GLN A 207 -0.32 9.29 -5.28
N LEU A 208 -0.55 8.15 -4.63
CA LEU A 208 -0.06 7.89 -3.27
C LEU A 208 1.47 7.79 -3.23
N VAL A 209 2.09 7.19 -4.24
CA VAL A 209 3.56 7.16 -4.38
C VAL A 209 4.11 8.57 -4.58
N ASP A 210 3.48 9.39 -5.43
CA ASP A 210 3.87 10.79 -5.61
C ASP A 210 3.72 11.58 -4.29
N ASN A 211 2.66 11.33 -3.53
CA ASN A 211 2.46 11.93 -2.21
C ASN A 211 3.56 11.54 -1.21
N LEU A 212 4.10 10.31 -1.25
CA LEU A 212 5.25 9.90 -0.43
C LEU A 212 6.49 10.72 -0.80
N LEU A 213 6.75 10.90 -2.10
CA LEU A 213 7.89 11.69 -2.58
C LEU A 213 7.76 13.15 -2.14
N MET A 214 6.57 13.74 -2.25
CA MET A 214 6.32 15.12 -1.81
C MET A 214 6.48 15.30 -0.29
N GLN A 215 6.26 14.25 0.50
CA GLN A 215 6.35 14.27 1.97
C GLN A 215 7.67 13.71 2.52
N GLU A 216 8.65 13.43 1.67
CA GLU A 216 9.90 12.76 2.06
C GLU A 216 10.62 13.45 3.23
N SER A 217 10.70 14.79 3.20
CA SER A 217 11.35 15.57 4.27
C SER A 217 10.63 15.42 5.61
N LYS A 218 9.30 15.49 5.62
CA LYS A 218 8.47 15.29 6.82
C LYS A 218 8.60 13.87 7.33
N ILE A 219 8.56 12.87 6.45
CA ILE A 219 8.76 11.46 6.80
C ILE A 219 10.14 11.26 7.46
N LYS A 220 11.18 11.91 6.92
CA LYS A 220 12.53 11.86 7.51
C LYS A 220 12.56 12.44 8.92
N GLN A 221 11.89 13.55 9.18
CA GLN A 221 11.78 14.12 10.52
C GLN A 221 11.11 13.16 11.52
N TYR A 222 10.02 12.50 11.12
CA TYR A 222 9.38 11.48 11.97
C TYR A 222 10.30 10.30 12.25
N LYS A 223 11.07 9.83 11.25
CA LYS A 223 12.06 8.77 11.44
C LYS A 223 13.14 9.17 12.44
N GLU A 224 13.70 10.36 12.30
CA GLU A 224 14.70 10.89 13.22
C GLU A 224 14.15 11.04 14.65
N GLU A 225 12.90 11.48 14.82
CA GLU A 225 12.28 11.58 16.15
C GLU A 225 12.01 10.19 16.77
N ILE A 226 11.52 9.23 15.98
CA ILE A 226 11.36 7.84 16.41
C ILE A 226 12.70 7.25 16.85
N ASP A 227 13.78 7.52 16.12
CA ASP A 227 15.12 7.05 16.46
C ASP A 227 15.63 7.66 17.77
N LYS A 228 15.39 8.96 18.01
CA LYS A 228 15.69 9.60 19.31
C LYS A 228 14.94 8.95 20.45
N VAL A 229 13.63 8.73 20.30
CA VAL A 229 12.81 8.07 21.33
C VAL A 229 13.29 6.62 21.56
N ASN A 230 13.68 5.91 20.51
CA ASN A 230 14.26 4.57 20.65
C ASN A 230 15.58 4.61 21.43
N GLN A 231 16.45 5.58 21.18
CA GLN A 231 17.70 5.75 21.94
C GLN A 231 17.42 6.04 23.42
N GLU A 232 16.48 6.94 23.73
CA GLU A 232 16.07 7.25 25.11
C GLU A 232 15.56 6.00 25.85
N ILE A 233 14.71 5.19 25.20
CA ILE A 233 14.23 3.92 25.75
C ILE A 233 15.40 2.95 26.03
N GLN A 234 16.37 2.86 25.11
CA GLN A 234 17.51 1.95 25.27
C GLN A 234 18.44 2.39 26.41
N VAL A 235 18.68 3.70 26.55
CA VAL A 235 19.43 4.25 27.69
C VAL A 235 18.70 3.92 28.99
N ALA A 236 17.40 4.20 29.08
CA ALA A 236 16.61 3.91 30.28
C ALA A 236 16.62 2.41 30.64
N LYS A 237 16.49 1.53 29.67
CA LYS A 237 16.61 0.07 29.88
C LYS A 237 17.99 -0.34 30.38
N SER A 238 19.06 0.25 29.82
CA SER A 238 20.43 -0.06 30.22
C SER A 238 20.70 0.40 31.66
N SER A 239 20.20 1.58 32.03
CA SER A 239 20.25 2.10 33.40
C SER A 239 19.46 1.23 34.37
N LEU A 240 18.25 0.78 33.98
CA LEU A 240 17.43 -0.12 34.79
C LEU A 240 18.15 -1.44 35.06
N LYS A 241 18.73 -2.04 34.01
CA LYS A 241 19.51 -3.27 34.12
C LYS A 241 20.73 -3.11 35.05
N SER A 242 21.41 -1.96 34.99
CA SER A 242 22.54 -1.64 35.87
C SER A 242 22.13 -1.54 37.34
N LEU A 243 20.96 -0.94 37.63
CA LEU A 243 20.41 -0.86 38.98
C LEU A 243 19.95 -2.22 39.52
N GLU A 244 19.40 -3.08 38.65
CA GLU A 244 19.05 -4.45 39.00
C GLU A 244 20.30 -5.30 39.30
N SER A 245 21.39 -5.15 38.54
CA SER A 245 22.65 -5.84 38.83
C SER A 245 23.33 -5.34 40.11
N LYS A 246 23.28 -4.04 40.41
CA LYS A 246 23.85 -3.49 41.65
C LYS A 246 23.09 -3.94 42.90
N SER A 247 21.76 -4.04 42.83
CA SER A 247 20.99 -4.53 43.98
C SER A 247 21.23 -6.02 44.27
N LEU A 248 21.60 -6.82 43.26
CA LEU A 248 22.00 -8.21 43.45
C LEU A 248 23.38 -8.32 44.11
N ASP A 249 24.33 -7.47 43.75
CA ASP A 249 25.66 -7.44 44.37
C ASP A 249 25.60 -6.95 45.84
N ASP A 250 24.71 -6.00 46.16
CA ASP A 250 24.50 -5.51 47.52
C ASP A 250 23.81 -6.55 48.45
N GLU A 251 22.93 -7.41 47.91
CA GLU A 251 22.32 -8.54 48.66
C GLU A 251 23.35 -9.64 48.99
N ILE A 252 24.30 -9.91 48.09
CA ILE A 252 25.35 -10.94 48.28
C ILE A 252 26.40 -10.51 49.32
N ILE A 253 26.60 -9.21 49.53
CA ILE A 253 27.56 -8.69 50.53
C ILE A 253 26.96 -8.66 51.95
N GLN A 254 25.64 -8.83 52.10
CA GLN A 254 24.94 -8.81 53.39
C GLN A 254 24.63 -10.20 54.01
N GLU A 255 25.04 -11.31 53.38
CA GLU A 255 25.04 -12.67 53.97
C GLU A 255 26.41 -13.06 54.54
#